data_AF-A0A8J4TCZ1-F1
#
_entry.id   AF-A0A8J4TCZ1-F1
#
_cell.length_a   1.000
_cell.length_b   1.000
_cell.length_c   1.000
_cell.angle_alpha   90.00
_cell.angle_beta   90.00
_cell.angle_gamma   90.00
#
_symmetry.space_group_name_H-M   'P 1'
#
loop_
_entity.id
_entity.type
_entity.pdbx_description
1 polymer ?
#
loop_
_entity_poly.entity_id
_entity_poly.type
_entity_poly.pdbx_seq_one_letter_code
_entity_poly.pdbx_strand_id
1 'polypeptide(L)'
;MHHRRFSLTDQVGEKGRYETPPTSDLYRLLWINPGSSSHMDEVRPGIYIGDLYAAKDKPMLQALNISHVLNAADGKYNVNTGASYYRGTNIEYLGVEAFDMSNFDISPFFNSAAKFIKTAMSTPG
;
A
#
# COMPACT_ATOMS: atom_id res chain seq x y z
N MET A 1 -36.48 45.06 -30.66
CA MET A 1 -35.48 44.09 -31.17
C MET A 1 -34.18 44.23 -30.39
N HIS A 2 -33.83 43.17 -29.65
CA HIS A 2 -32.49 42.67 -29.31
C HIS A 2 -32.47 42.11 -27.88
N HIS A 3 -32.96 40.89 -27.76
CA HIS A 3 -32.64 40.00 -26.65
C HIS A 3 -31.14 39.70 -26.70
N ARG A 4 -30.38 40.16 -25.71
CA ARG A 4 -29.06 39.56 -25.44
C ARG A 4 -29.29 38.24 -24.72
N ARG A 5 -29.21 37.14 -25.46
CA ARG A 5 -29.03 35.80 -24.90
C ARG A 5 -27.71 35.79 -24.12
N PHE A 6 -27.79 35.64 -22.80
CA PHE A 6 -26.66 35.13 -22.03
C PHE A 6 -26.50 33.66 -22.41
N SER A 7 -25.42 33.34 -23.13
CA SER A 7 -25.01 31.95 -23.37
C SER A 7 -24.38 31.42 -22.09
N LEU A 8 -24.98 30.39 -21.50
CA LEU A 8 -24.46 29.67 -20.31
C LEU A 8 -23.42 28.61 -20.69
N THR A 9 -22.60 28.88 -21.71
CA THR A 9 -21.59 27.94 -22.21
C THR A 9 -20.26 28.67 -22.29
N ASP A 10 -19.49 28.60 -21.20
CA ASP A 10 -18.01 28.53 -21.18
C ASP A 10 -17.46 28.84 -19.77
N GLN A 11 -17.98 28.12 -18.77
CA GLN A 11 -17.40 28.07 -17.43
C GLN A 11 -17.20 26.61 -17.01
N VAL A 12 -16.73 25.76 -17.94
CA VAL A 12 -16.00 24.54 -17.57
C VAL A 12 -14.53 24.89 -17.66
N GLY A 13 -14.04 25.61 -16.64
CA GLY A 13 -12.61 25.83 -16.48
C GLY A 13 -11.91 24.48 -16.45
N GLU A 14 -10.87 24.33 -17.25
CA GLU A 14 -10.01 23.16 -17.30
C GLU A 14 -9.68 22.68 -15.88
N LYS A 15 -10.13 21.48 -15.53
CA LYS A 15 -9.60 20.78 -14.35
C LYS A 15 -8.10 20.62 -14.57
N GLY A 16 -7.29 21.31 -13.77
CA GLY A 16 -5.84 21.32 -13.87
C GLY A 16 -5.29 19.90 -14.00
N ARG A 17 -4.36 19.71 -14.94
CA ARG A 17 -3.64 18.44 -15.11
C ARG A 17 -2.91 18.10 -13.81
N TYR A 18 -2.77 16.80 -13.54
CA TYR A 18 -1.94 16.35 -12.41
C TYR A 18 -0.51 16.84 -12.61
N GLU A 19 0.04 17.46 -11.57
CA GLU A 19 1.46 17.77 -11.45
C GLU A 19 2.02 16.98 -10.27
N THR A 20 3.23 16.42 -10.43
CA THR A 20 3.90 15.70 -9.34
C THR A 20 4.21 16.68 -8.22
N PRO A 21 3.71 16.45 -6.99
CA PRO A 21 3.93 17.36 -5.88
C PRO A 21 5.42 17.40 -5.48
N PRO A 22 5.92 18.54 -4.99
CA PRO A 22 7.24 18.60 -4.40
C PRO A 22 7.31 17.77 -3.11
N THR A 23 8.51 17.31 -2.75
CA THR A 23 8.72 16.46 -1.56
C THR A 23 8.23 17.12 -0.26
N SER A 24 8.30 18.46 -0.16
CA SER A 24 7.77 19.22 0.98
C SER A 24 6.28 18.99 1.19
N ASP A 25 5.50 18.93 0.12
CA ASP A 25 4.06 18.75 0.18
C ASP A 25 3.73 17.30 0.57
N LEU A 26 4.51 16.33 0.07
CA LEU A 26 4.40 14.93 0.47
C LEU A 26 4.70 14.75 1.97
N TYR A 27 5.77 15.34 2.50
CA TYR A 27 6.08 15.28 3.94
C TYR A 27 4.96 15.89 4.78
N ARG A 28 4.44 17.05 4.36
CA ARG A 28 3.32 17.70 5.06
C ARG A 28 2.09 16.81 5.10
N LEU A 29 1.72 16.18 3.98
CA LEU A 29 0.57 15.27 3.92
C LEU A 29 0.73 14.08 4.86
N LEU A 30 1.93 13.48 4.92
CA LEU A 30 2.23 12.35 5.79
C LEU A 30 2.19 12.71 7.29
N TRP A 31 2.55 13.94 7.65
CA TRP A 31 2.58 14.38 9.05
C TRP A 31 1.21 14.75 9.63
N ILE A 32 0.27 15.19 8.80
CA ILE A 32 -1.03 15.69 9.27
C ILE A 32 -1.98 14.54 9.66
N ASN A 33 -1.81 13.37 9.06
CA ASN A 33 -2.69 12.23 9.30
C ASN A 33 -1.89 11.01 9.76
N PRO A 34 -1.37 11.02 11.00
CA PRO A 34 -0.68 9.86 11.54
C PRO A 34 -1.67 8.69 11.62
N GLY A 35 -1.21 7.50 11.21
CA GLY A 35 -1.95 6.26 11.36
C GLY A 35 -2.22 5.90 12.81
N SER A 36 -2.83 4.75 13.04
CA SER A 36 -3.04 4.28 14.41
C SER A 36 -1.72 3.84 15.05
N SER A 37 -1.75 3.59 16.36
CA SER A 37 -0.63 2.93 17.08
C SER A 37 -0.78 1.41 17.13
N SER A 38 -1.63 0.83 16.27
CA SER A 38 -1.83 -0.62 16.21
C SER A 38 -0.65 -1.29 15.48
N HIS A 39 -0.48 -2.59 15.71
CA HIS A 39 0.50 -3.38 14.96
C HIS A 39 0.08 -3.61 13.51
N MET A 40 -1.20 -3.41 13.17
CA MET A 40 -1.73 -3.66 11.85
C MET A 40 -3.04 -2.90 11.60
N ASP A 41 -3.08 -2.14 10.51
CA ASP A 41 -4.24 -1.36 10.10
C ASP A 41 -4.75 -1.77 8.72
N GLU A 42 -6.07 -1.85 8.57
CA GLU A 42 -6.71 -1.98 7.27
C GLU A 42 -6.71 -0.62 6.55
N VAL A 43 -5.87 -0.48 5.52
CA VAL A 43 -5.71 0.79 4.78
C VAL A 43 -6.66 0.90 3.59
N ARG A 44 -7.20 -0.23 3.15
CA ARG A 44 -8.34 -0.36 2.22
C ARG A 44 -8.93 -1.76 2.37
N PRO A 45 -10.19 -2.01 1.95
CA PRO A 45 -10.82 -3.32 2.08
C PRO A 45 -9.90 -4.47 1.60
N GLY A 46 -9.58 -5.39 2.50
CA GLY A 46 -8.73 -6.55 2.25
C GLY A 46 -7.23 -6.29 2.17
N ILE A 47 -6.76 -5.06 2.46
CA ILE A 47 -5.33 -4.72 2.51
C ILE A 47 -4.97 -4.11 3.84
N TYR A 48 -3.97 -4.74 4.44
CA TYR A 48 -3.45 -4.40 5.74
C TYR A 48 -1.98 -3.97 5.59
N ILE A 49 -1.60 -2.93 6.35
CA ILE A 49 -0.20 -2.58 6.57
C ILE A 49 0.07 -2.85 8.05
N GLY A 50 1.11 -3.61 8.35
CA GLY A 50 1.48 -3.98 9.71
C GLY A 50 2.97 -4.08 9.91
N ASP A 51 3.36 -4.23 11.18
CA ASP A 51 4.75 -4.34 11.60
C ASP A 51 5.21 -5.80 11.76
N LEU A 52 6.43 -5.96 12.32
CA LEU A 52 7.02 -7.26 12.61
C LEU A 52 6.16 -8.13 13.55
N TYR A 53 5.45 -7.53 14.51
CA TYR A 53 4.62 -8.28 15.44
C TYR A 53 3.41 -8.85 14.72
N ALA A 54 2.75 -8.06 13.88
CA ALA A 54 1.65 -8.51 13.04
C ALA A 54 2.06 -9.67 12.12
N ALA A 55 3.22 -9.56 11.45
CA ALA A 55 3.74 -10.61 10.58
C ALA A 55 3.98 -11.95 11.31
N LYS A 56 4.27 -11.91 12.62
CA LYS A 56 4.55 -13.10 13.43
C LYS A 56 3.31 -13.68 14.14
N ASP A 57 2.17 -13.01 14.09
CA ASP A 57 0.93 -13.48 14.72
C ASP A 57 0.06 -14.28 13.74
N LYS A 58 0.41 -15.54 13.49
CA LYS A 58 -0.37 -16.41 12.59
C LYS A 58 -1.85 -16.53 13.01
N PRO A 59 -2.20 -16.72 14.30
CA PRO A 59 -3.60 -16.75 14.72
C PRO A 59 -4.36 -15.50 14.29
N MET A 60 -3.80 -14.31 14.49
CA MET A 60 -4.40 -13.06 14.05
C MET A 60 -4.55 -13.00 12.53
N LEU A 61 -3.50 -13.35 11.78
CA LEU A 61 -3.54 -13.38 10.31
C LEU A 61 -4.64 -14.33 9.79
N GLN A 62 -4.79 -15.50 10.41
CA GLN A 62 -5.83 -16.47 10.06
C GLN A 62 -7.24 -15.97 10.43
N ALA A 63 -7.41 -15.34 11.60
CA ALA A 63 -8.68 -14.78 12.03
C ALA A 63 -9.18 -13.67 11.09
N LEU A 64 -8.24 -12.95 10.45
CA LEU A 64 -8.52 -11.92 9.46
C LEU A 64 -8.59 -12.44 8.02
N ASN A 65 -8.51 -13.76 7.83
CA ASN A 65 -8.48 -14.43 6.51
C ASN A 65 -7.39 -13.87 5.58
N ILE A 66 -6.23 -13.52 6.13
CA ILE A 66 -5.07 -13.11 5.33
C ILE A 66 -4.61 -14.32 4.52
N SER A 67 -4.63 -14.17 3.19
CA SER A 67 -4.19 -15.19 2.23
C SER A 67 -2.80 -14.92 1.65
N HIS A 68 -2.30 -13.69 1.76
CA HIS A 68 -1.04 -13.28 1.17
C HIS A 68 -0.27 -12.38 2.13
N VAL A 69 1.04 -12.62 2.27
CA VAL A 69 1.96 -11.74 3.01
C VAL A 69 3.06 -11.27 2.06
N LEU A 70 3.14 -9.95 1.89
CA LEU A 70 4.28 -9.28 1.26
C LEU A 70 5.16 -8.69 2.37
N ASN A 71 6.34 -9.25 2.58
CA ASN A 71 7.31 -8.73 3.54
C ASN A 71 8.27 -7.77 2.83
N ALA A 72 8.10 -6.47 3.07
CA ALA A 72 8.93 -5.42 2.50
C ALA A 72 10.30 -5.24 3.21
N ALA A 73 10.56 -6.00 4.26
CA ALA A 73 11.81 -6.00 5.01
C ALA A 73 12.32 -7.43 5.19
N ASP A 74 12.29 -8.23 4.12
CA ASP A 74 12.72 -9.63 4.15
C ASP A 74 14.23 -9.73 4.41
N GLY A 75 14.64 -10.91 4.89
CA GLY A 75 16.05 -11.26 5.04
C GLY A 75 16.46 -11.62 6.47
N LYS A 76 17.59 -12.32 6.56
CA LYS A 76 18.13 -12.90 7.82
C LYS A 76 18.34 -11.87 8.94
N TYR A 77 18.75 -10.66 8.57
CA TYR A 77 19.05 -9.57 9.51
C TYR A 77 17.91 -8.55 9.63
N ASN A 78 16.78 -8.79 8.94
CA ASN A 78 15.57 -7.96 8.98
C ASN A 78 14.40 -8.80 9.53
N VAL A 79 13.19 -8.66 8.96
CA VAL A 79 12.01 -9.46 9.32
C VAL A 79 12.17 -10.88 8.75
N ASN A 80 12.87 -11.73 9.49
CA ASN A 80 13.18 -13.10 9.07
C ASN A 80 12.00 -14.07 9.31
N THR A 81 10.94 -13.93 8.52
CA THR A 81 9.87 -14.94 8.43
C THR A 81 10.15 -15.89 7.27
N GLY A 82 10.25 -15.36 6.04
CA GLY A 82 10.24 -16.19 4.83
C GLY A 82 8.96 -17.02 4.66
N ALA A 83 8.83 -17.72 3.53
CA ALA A 83 7.66 -18.56 3.27
C ALA A 83 7.54 -19.74 4.25
N SER A 84 8.67 -20.27 4.73
CA SER A 84 8.69 -21.42 5.65
C SER A 84 8.06 -21.10 7.00
N TYR A 85 8.14 -19.84 7.45
CA TYR A 85 7.49 -19.41 8.68
C TYR A 85 5.99 -19.68 8.61
N TYR A 86 5.33 -19.40 7.49
CA TYR A 86 3.87 -19.55 7.34
C TYR A 86 3.40 -20.97 7.00
N ARG A 87 4.27 -21.99 7.08
CA ARG A 87 3.87 -23.40 6.92
C ARG A 87 2.72 -23.76 7.86
N GLY A 88 1.79 -24.56 7.35
CA GLY A 88 0.55 -24.94 8.05
C GLY A 88 -0.59 -23.92 7.92
N THR A 89 -0.41 -22.88 7.10
CA THR A 89 -1.45 -21.92 6.72
C THR A 89 -1.63 -21.93 5.20
N ASN A 90 -2.66 -21.23 4.69
CA ASN A 90 -2.88 -21.01 3.26
C ASN A 90 -2.25 -19.69 2.77
N ILE A 91 -1.25 -19.16 3.49
CA ILE A 91 -0.62 -17.88 3.16
C ILE A 91 0.41 -18.07 2.06
N GLU A 92 0.23 -17.37 0.95
CA GLU A 92 1.27 -17.14 -0.06
C GLU A 92 2.22 -16.02 0.39
N TYR A 93 3.51 -16.17 0.09
CA TYR A 93 4.54 -15.26 0.57
C TYR A 93 5.35 -14.64 -0.56
N LEU A 94 5.54 -13.32 -0.49
CA LEU A 94 6.51 -12.57 -1.27
C LEU A 94 7.46 -11.83 -0.33
N GLY A 95 8.76 -12.13 -0.43
CA GLY A 95 9.81 -11.39 0.27
C GLY A 95 10.45 -10.34 -0.63
N VAL A 96 10.64 -9.13 -0.11
CA VAL A 96 11.45 -8.07 -0.70
C VAL A 96 12.53 -7.69 0.32
N GLU A 97 13.79 -7.97 0.01
CA GLU A 97 14.93 -7.57 0.85
C GLU A 97 15.22 -6.08 0.62
N ALA A 98 14.36 -5.20 1.13
CA ALA A 98 14.58 -3.76 1.11
C ALA A 98 15.12 -3.25 2.44
N PHE A 99 15.89 -2.16 2.36
CA PHE A 99 16.40 -1.44 3.51
C PHE A 99 15.68 -0.10 3.63
N ASP A 100 15.31 0.28 4.86
CA ASP A 100 14.75 1.61 5.15
C ASP A 100 15.86 2.67 5.16
N MET A 101 16.36 2.96 3.96
CA MET A 101 17.40 3.95 3.72
C MET A 101 17.02 4.81 2.51
N SER A 102 17.24 6.12 2.60
CA SER A 102 16.89 7.07 1.54
C SER A 102 17.63 6.85 0.21
N ASN A 103 18.72 6.08 0.22
CA ASN A 103 19.53 5.73 -0.95
C ASN A 103 19.27 4.30 -1.46
N PHE A 104 18.35 3.55 -0.86
CA PHE A 104 17.93 2.25 -1.38
C PHE A 104 16.93 2.45 -2.51
N ASP A 105 17.24 1.92 -3.70
CA ASP A 105 16.32 1.96 -4.82
C ASP A 105 15.25 0.87 -4.69
N ILE A 106 14.09 1.25 -4.16
CA ILE A 106 12.93 0.37 -4.01
C ILE A 106 12.14 0.21 -5.34
N SER A 107 12.38 1.07 -6.33
CA SER A 107 11.58 1.13 -7.55
C SER A 107 11.57 -0.16 -8.39
N PRO A 108 12.63 -0.98 -8.45
CA PRO A 108 12.60 -2.24 -9.18
C PRO A 108 11.55 -3.23 -8.67
N PHE A 109 11.15 -3.11 -7.40
CA PHE A 109 10.17 -4.00 -6.76
C PHE A 109 8.71 -3.56 -6.95
N PHE A 110 8.46 -2.34 -7.43
CA PHE A 110 7.09 -1.81 -7.56
C PHE A 110 6.20 -2.69 -8.43
N ASN A 111 6.71 -3.17 -9.57
CA ASN A 111 5.90 -3.94 -10.50
C ASN A 111 5.57 -5.34 -9.97
N SER A 112 6.54 -6.04 -9.37
CA SER A 112 6.35 -7.38 -8.80
C SER A 112 5.44 -7.33 -7.57
N ALA A 113 5.66 -6.39 -6.66
CA ALA A 113 4.82 -6.15 -5.50
C ALA A 113 3.37 -5.82 -5.89
N ALA A 114 3.17 -4.89 -6.83
CA ALA A 114 1.84 -4.52 -7.29
C ALA A 114 1.11 -5.69 -7.97
N LYS A 115 1.81 -6.53 -8.74
CA LYS A 115 1.24 -7.74 -9.33
C LYS A 115 0.82 -8.74 -8.26
N PHE A 116 1.65 -8.98 -7.26
CA PHE A 116 1.33 -9.88 -6.15
C PHE A 116 0.07 -9.41 -5.40
N ILE A 117 0.00 -8.13 -5.05
CA ILE A 117 -1.19 -7.52 -4.44
C ILE A 117 -2.42 -7.65 -5.36
N LYS A 118 -2.28 -7.38 -6.66
CA LYS A 118 -3.39 -7.48 -7.61
C LYS A 118 -3.93 -8.91 -7.73
N THR A 119 -3.05 -9.92 -7.73
CA THR A 119 -3.43 -11.33 -7.74
C THR A 119 -4.20 -11.66 -6.47
N ALA A 120 -3.68 -11.30 -5.31
CA ALA A 120 -4.33 -11.52 -4.02
C ALA A 120 -5.76 -10.95 -3.97
N MET A 121 -5.96 -9.75 -4.49
CA MET A 121 -7.28 -9.09 -4.51
C MET A 121 -8.25 -9.67 -5.56
N SER A 122 -7.77 -10.44 -6.52
CA SER A 122 -8.60 -11.06 -7.56
C SER A 122 -9.05 -12.48 -7.18
N THR A 123 -8.41 -13.09 -6.19
CA THR A 123 -8.73 -14.42 -5.69
C THR A 123 -9.76 -14.31 -4.57
N PRO A 124 -10.96 -14.89 -4.70
CA PRO A 124 -11.88 -15.01 -3.57
C PRO A 124 -11.20 -15.78 -2.44
N GLY A 125 -11.27 -15.26 -1.21
CA GLY A 125 -10.76 -15.90 -0.01
C GLY A 125 -11.52 -17.18 0.36
#